data_AF-A0A7S3B7Y0-F1
#
_entry.id   AF-A0A7S3B7Y0-F1
#
_cell.length_a   1.000
_cell.length_b   1.000
_cell.length_c   1.000
_cell.angle_alpha   90.00
_cell.angle_beta   90.00
_cell.angle_gamma   90.00
#
_symmetry.space_group_name_H-M   'P 1'
#
loop_
_entity.id
_entity.type
_entity.pdbx_description
1 polymer ?
#
loop_
_entity_poly.entity_id
_entity_poly.type
_entity_poly.pdbx_seq_one_letter_code
_entity_poly.pdbx_strand_id
1 'polypeptide(L)'
;KALGGTWKTRYIVTFPSEIRWYERAEIDAKGNAYIKAKRCGYLTLGASSTLDEHCDATTGKSFTFAVNQHPNSTLRLVLKARSDEERLEWCTAIQGIIDTLRRADPFRNPAA
;
A
#
# COMPACT_ATOMS: atom_id res chain seq x y z
N LYS A 1 -3.99 6.31 21.27
CA LYS A 1 -2.68 5.63 21.52
C LYS A 1 -2.11 5.27 20.16
N ALA A 2 -1.10 5.99 19.68
CA ALA A 2 -0.37 5.58 18.47
C ALA A 2 0.29 4.22 18.77
N LEU A 3 0.07 3.22 17.92
CA LEU A 3 0.80 1.96 17.99
C LEU A 3 2.28 2.27 17.78
N GLY A 4 3.08 2.17 18.85
CA GLY A 4 4.49 2.52 18.89
C GLY A 4 5.34 1.59 18.02
N GLY A 5 5.37 1.85 16.72
CA GLY A 5 6.26 1.20 15.77
C GLY A 5 7.42 2.11 15.36
N THR A 6 8.62 1.56 15.25
CA THR A 6 9.76 2.24 14.62
C THR A 6 9.58 2.18 13.10
N TRP A 7 9.75 3.31 12.41
CA TRP A 7 9.76 3.33 10.95
C TRP A 7 10.92 2.51 10.40
N LYS A 8 10.67 1.72 9.34
CA LYS A 8 11.69 0.93 8.66
C LYS A 8 11.61 1.18 7.16
N THR A 9 12.73 1.46 6.54
CA THR A 9 12.84 1.52 5.07
C THR A 9 12.67 0.10 4.51
N ARG A 10 11.76 -0.04 3.54
CA ARG A 10 11.45 -1.29 2.86
C ARG A 10 11.19 -1.00 1.39
N TYR A 11 11.42 -2.01 0.54
CA TYR A 11 11.02 -1.94 -0.85
C TYR A 11 9.56 -2.41 -0.96
N ILE A 12 8.69 -1.53 -1.45
CA ILE A 12 7.24 -1.77 -1.54
C ILE A 12 6.87 -2.04 -2.99
N VAL A 13 6.04 -3.08 -3.22
CA VAL A 13 5.56 -3.44 -4.54
C VAL A 13 4.07 -3.73 -4.48
N THR A 14 3.31 -3.15 -5.39
CA THR A 14 1.87 -3.41 -5.58
C THR A 14 1.65 -4.49 -6.63
N PHE A 15 0.74 -5.39 -6.32
CA PHE A 15 0.18 -6.40 -7.22
C PHE A 15 -1.34 -6.19 -7.30
N PRO A 16 -2.03 -6.80 -8.29
CA PRO A 16 -3.48 -6.58 -8.49
C PRO A 16 -4.38 -6.87 -7.27
N SER A 17 -3.92 -7.67 -6.30
CA SER A 17 -4.69 -8.02 -5.10
C SER A 17 -3.91 -7.96 -3.80
N GLU A 18 -2.70 -7.41 -3.79
CA GLU A 18 -1.90 -7.28 -2.57
C GLU A 18 -0.77 -6.26 -2.69
N ILE A 19 -0.33 -5.75 -1.55
CA ILE A 19 0.87 -4.95 -1.40
C ILE A 19 1.89 -5.79 -0.66
N ARG A 20 3.10 -5.92 -1.19
CA ARG A 20 4.19 -6.69 -0.58
C ARG A 20 5.36 -5.79 -0.22
N TRP A 21 6.08 -6.14 0.85
CA TRP A 21 7.31 -5.44 1.22
C TRP A 21 8.47 -6.37 1.51
N TYR A 22 9.65 -5.89 1.14
CA TYR A 22 10.90 -6.65 1.14
C TYR A 22 12.00 -5.85 1.83
N GLU A 23 12.97 -6.57 2.39
CA GLU A 23 14.10 -5.96 3.10
C GLU A 23 15.04 -5.21 2.16
N ARG A 24 15.26 -5.78 0.96
CA ARG A 24 16.11 -5.24 -0.10
C ARG A 24 15.49 -5.55 -1.47
N ALA A 25 15.83 -4.73 -2.45
CA ALA A 25 15.65 -5.05 -3.86
C ALA A 25 17.03 -5.03 -4.53
N GLU A 26 17.24 -5.91 -5.50
CA GLU A 26 18.43 -5.86 -6.35
C GLU A 26 18.03 -5.15 -7.64
N ILE A 27 18.88 -4.24 -8.10
CA ILE A 27 18.68 -3.54 -9.37
C ILE A 27 19.73 -4.11 -10.32
N ASP A 28 19.31 -4.65 -11.46
CA ASP A 28 20.24 -5.13 -12.47
C ASP A 28 20.99 -3.97 -13.15
N ALA A 29 22.00 -4.29 -13.96
CA ALA A 29 22.76 -3.30 -14.71
C ALA A 29 21.91 -2.49 -15.72
N LYS A 30 20.66 -2.92 -15.99
CA LYS A 30 19.71 -2.26 -16.89
C LYS A 30 18.71 -1.39 -16.13
N GLY A 31 18.81 -1.31 -14.80
CA GLY A 31 17.88 -0.55 -13.96
C GLY A 31 16.60 -1.30 -13.59
N ASN A 32 16.47 -2.59 -13.95
CA ASN A 32 15.31 -3.37 -13.55
C ASN A 32 15.48 -3.82 -12.10
N ALA A 33 14.51 -3.45 -11.26
CA ALA A 33 14.42 -3.99 -9.92
C ALA A 33 13.88 -5.42 -9.97
N TYR A 34 14.62 -6.37 -9.41
CA TYR A 34 14.14 -7.73 -9.17
C TYR A 34 14.25 -8.07 -7.68
N ILE A 35 13.29 -8.87 -7.23
CA ILE A 35 13.15 -9.19 -5.82
C ILE A 35 13.76 -10.56 -5.57
N LYS A 36 15.02 -10.56 -5.13
CA LYS A 36 15.69 -11.78 -4.63
C LYS A 36 15.60 -11.92 -3.11
N ALA A 37 15.12 -10.87 -2.43
CA ALA A 37 15.09 -10.80 -0.98
C ALA A 37 13.89 -11.54 -0.36
N LYS A 38 14.06 -11.97 0.90
CA LYS A 38 13.00 -12.56 1.71
C LYS A 38 11.83 -11.56 1.85
N ARG A 39 10.62 -12.00 1.52
CA ARG A 39 9.38 -11.25 1.78
C ARG A 39 9.28 -10.98 3.28
N CYS A 40 9.21 -9.70 3.66
CA CYS A 40 9.04 -9.29 5.05
C CYS A 40 7.57 -9.33 5.47
N GLY A 41 6.65 -9.14 4.52
CA GLY A 41 5.21 -9.25 4.76
C GLY A 41 4.40 -8.81 3.54
N TYR A 42 3.09 -8.85 3.71
CA TYR A 42 2.13 -8.44 2.69
C TYR A 42 0.83 -7.96 3.33
N LEU A 43 0.04 -7.19 2.57
CA LEU A 43 -1.33 -6.81 2.88
C LEU A 43 -2.20 -7.16 1.67
N THR A 44 -3.22 -8.00 1.88
CA THR A 44 -4.18 -8.32 0.83
C THR A 44 -5.12 -7.13 0.60
N LEU A 45 -5.38 -6.83 -0.67
CA LEU A 45 -6.37 -5.86 -1.10
C LEU A 45 -7.63 -6.60 -1.55
N GLY A 46 -8.78 -6.01 -1.25
CA GLY A 46 -10.09 -6.47 -1.70
C GLY A 46 -11.01 -5.28 -1.98
N ALA A 47 -12.22 -5.58 -2.44
CA ALA A 47 -13.23 -4.55 -2.73
C ALA A 47 -13.56 -3.65 -1.53
N SER A 48 -13.45 -4.21 -0.31
CA SER A 48 -13.66 -3.49 0.94
C SER A 48 -12.45 -2.68 1.41
N SER A 49 -11.28 -2.84 0.80
CA SER A 49 -10.08 -2.11 1.23
C SER A 49 -10.26 -0.60 1.10
N THR A 50 -9.58 0.13 1.97
CA THR A 50 -9.64 1.59 2.02
C THR A 50 -8.25 2.20 2.03
N LEU A 51 -8.14 3.34 1.36
CA LEU A 51 -6.97 4.20 1.35
C LEU A 51 -7.29 5.45 2.18
N ASP A 52 -6.39 5.81 3.08
CA ASP A 52 -6.42 7.03 3.88
C ASP A 52 -5.20 7.88 3.49
N GLU A 53 -5.42 8.84 2.59
CA GLU A 53 -4.38 9.72 2.04
C GLU A 53 -3.86 10.76 3.04
N HIS A 54 -4.58 10.97 4.15
CA HIS A 54 -4.30 12.01 5.16
C HIS A 54 -4.05 11.42 6.55
N CYS A 55 -3.79 10.12 6.60
CA CYS A 55 -3.26 9.37 7.71
C CYS A 55 -2.16 10.17 8.43
N ASP A 56 -2.51 10.81 9.55
CA ASP A 56 -1.63 11.57 10.46
C ASP A 56 -1.11 12.95 10.00
N ALA A 57 -1.91 13.75 9.28
CA ALA A 57 -1.64 15.19 9.08
C ALA A 57 -1.40 15.96 10.42
N THR A 58 -1.83 15.42 11.56
CA THR A 58 -1.70 16.01 12.90
C THR A 58 -0.35 15.77 13.58
N THR A 59 0.54 14.90 13.06
CA THR A 59 1.80 14.55 13.74
C THR A 59 3.06 15.11 13.08
N GLY A 60 2.92 16.01 12.08
CA GLY A 60 4.05 16.60 11.37
C GLY A 60 4.84 15.60 10.52
N LYS A 61 4.28 14.40 10.27
CA LYS A 61 4.88 13.40 9.39
C LYS A 61 4.41 13.65 7.97
N SER A 62 5.16 14.47 7.24
CA SER A 62 4.85 14.76 5.84
C SER A 62 4.85 13.49 4.99
N PHE A 63 4.00 13.49 3.97
CA PHE A 63 3.92 12.48 2.91
C PHE A 63 3.52 11.06 3.36
N THR A 64 2.73 10.95 4.42
CA THR A 64 2.19 9.68 4.92
C THR A 64 0.84 9.35 4.34
N PHE A 65 0.56 8.05 4.19
CA PHE A 65 -0.74 7.51 3.81
C PHE A 65 -0.90 6.11 4.42
N ALA A 66 -2.13 5.62 4.50
CA ALA A 66 -2.40 4.28 5.00
C ALA A 66 -3.35 3.48 4.13
N VAL A 67 -3.16 2.17 4.14
CA VAL A 67 -4.03 1.20 3.48
C VAL A 67 -4.57 0.25 4.53
N ASN A 68 -5.89 0.10 4.58
CA ASN A 68 -6.56 -0.86 5.44
C ASN A 68 -7.17 -1.97 4.58
N GLN A 69 -7.03 -3.22 5.03
CA GLN A 69 -7.61 -4.37 4.31
C GLN A 69 -9.14 -4.26 4.19
N HIS A 70 -9.81 -3.70 5.20
CA HIS A 70 -11.24 -3.35 5.21
C HIS A 70 -11.46 -2.20 6.22
N PRO A 71 -12.61 -1.49 6.21
CA PRO A 71 -12.78 -0.22 6.93
C PRO A 71 -12.59 -0.32 8.46
N ASN A 72 -12.82 -1.52 9.01
CA ASN A 72 -12.70 -1.80 10.45
C ASN A 72 -11.54 -2.75 10.77
N SER A 73 -10.62 -2.95 9.83
CA SER A 73 -9.50 -3.87 10.03
C SER A 73 -8.49 -3.31 11.02
N THR A 74 -7.97 -4.18 11.90
CA THR A 74 -6.75 -3.88 12.65
C THR A 74 -5.48 -4.00 11.79
N LEU A 75 -5.59 -4.62 10.61
CA LEU A 75 -4.52 -4.74 9.63
C LEU A 75 -4.46 -3.47 8.78
N ARG A 76 -3.65 -2.52 9.25
CA ARG A 76 -3.34 -1.23 8.64
C ARG A 76 -1.86 -1.18 8.26
N LEU A 77 -1.58 -0.94 6.98
CA LEU A 77 -0.23 -0.64 6.49
C LEU A 77 -0.09 0.89 6.42
N VAL A 78 0.84 1.45 7.19
CA VAL A 78 1.16 2.88 7.16
C VAL A 78 2.47 3.08 6.42
N LEU A 79 2.44 3.92 5.39
CA LEU A 79 3.57 4.20 4.52
C LEU A 79 3.92 5.69 4.57
N LYS A 80 5.20 5.98 4.31
CA LYS A 80 5.72 7.34 4.16
C LYS A 80 6.52 7.40 2.85
N ALA A 81 6.13 8.29 1.96
CA ALA A 81 6.85 8.58 0.73
C ALA A 81 8.00 9.57 0.97
N ARG A 82 8.88 9.71 -0.02
CA ARG A 82 10.03 10.66 -0.01
C ARG A 82 9.60 12.07 -0.40
N SER A 83 8.53 12.19 -1.18
CA SER A 83 7.94 13.46 -1.62
C SER A 83 6.41 13.36 -1.67
N ASP A 84 5.74 14.51 -1.79
CA ASP A 84 4.28 14.53 -1.98
C ASP A 84 3.87 13.97 -3.34
N GLU A 85 4.68 14.20 -4.37
CA GLU A 85 4.48 13.63 -5.70
C GLU A 85 4.51 12.10 -5.67
N GLU A 86 5.54 11.50 -5.03
CA GLU A 86 5.60 10.06 -4.84
C GLU A 86 4.40 9.56 -4.01
N ARG A 87 3.97 10.30 -2.97
CA ARG A 87 2.76 9.95 -2.22
C ARG A 87 1.54 9.88 -3.13
N LEU A 88 1.32 10.90 -3.96
CA LEU A 88 0.17 11.00 -4.86
C LEU A 88 0.17 9.88 -5.90
N GLU A 89 1.33 9.54 -6.47
CA GLU A 89 1.49 8.41 -7.39
C GLU A 89 1.08 7.09 -6.73
N TRP A 90 1.58 6.83 -5.52
CA TRP A 90 1.22 5.62 -4.77
C TRP A 90 -0.26 5.57 -4.39
N CYS A 91 -0.82 6.68 -3.93
CA CYS A 91 -2.24 6.77 -3.60
C CYS A 91 -3.11 6.48 -4.82
N THR A 92 -2.79 7.10 -5.95
CA THR A 92 -3.50 6.90 -7.23
C THR A 92 -3.42 5.45 -7.69
N ALA A 93 -2.23 4.85 -7.66
CA ALA A 93 -2.03 3.46 -8.08
C ALA A 93 -2.80 2.47 -7.21
N ILE A 94 -2.74 2.64 -5.87
CA ILE A 94 -3.44 1.76 -4.92
C ILE A 94 -4.96 1.94 -5.02
N GLN A 95 -5.43 3.19 -5.13
CA GLN A 95 -6.86 3.47 -5.29
C GLN A 95 -7.40 2.85 -6.58
N GLY A 96 -6.64 2.95 -7.68
CA GLY A 96 -6.96 2.28 -8.94
C GLY A 96 -7.12 0.77 -8.80
N ILE A 97 -6.20 0.10 -8.09
CA ILE A 97 -6.31 -1.34 -7.80
C ILE A 97 -7.57 -1.65 -7.00
N ILE A 98 -7.84 -0.90 -5.93
CA ILE A 98 -9.03 -1.09 -5.08
C ILE A 98 -10.31 -0.94 -5.91
N ASP A 99 -10.38 0.06 -6.79
CA ASP A 99 -11.56 0.28 -7.63
C ASP A 99 -11.74 -0.81 -8.68
N THR A 100 -10.65 -1.35 -9.26
CA THR A 100 -10.71 -2.54 -10.10
C THR A 100 -11.28 -3.73 -9.34
N LEU A 101 -10.81 -3.98 -8.11
CA LEU A 101 -11.32 -5.07 -7.26
C LEU A 101 -12.79 -4.87 -6.89
N ARG A 102 -13.24 -3.63 -6.65
CA ARG A 102 -14.65 -3.30 -6.40
C ARG A 102 -15.55 -3.61 -7.59
N ARG A 103 -15.09 -3.33 -8.81
CA ARG A 103 -15.85 -3.62 -10.04
C ARG A 103 -15.94 -5.10 -10.35
N ALA A 104 -14.91 -5.86 -9.98
CA ALA A 104 -14.84 -7.31 -10.16
C ALA A 104 -15.52 -8.10 -9.03
N ASP A 105 -16.03 -7.43 -7.99
CA ASP A 105 -16.70 -8.09 -6.86
C ASP A 105 -18.14 -8.50 -7.25
N PRO A 106 -18.43 -9.80 -7.39
CA PRO A 106 -19.74 -10.28 -7.83
C PRO A 106 -20.86 -9.97 -6.83
N PHE A 107 -20.53 -9.74 -5.56
CA PHE A 107 -21.51 -9.35 -4.54
C PHE A 107 -21.92 -7.87 -4.65
N ARG A 108 -21.10 -7.05 -5.31
CA ARG A 108 -21.39 -5.64 -5.60
C ARG A 108 -21.83 -5.39 -7.03
N ASN A 109 -21.47 -6.26 -7.97
CA ASN A 109 -21.86 -6.18 -9.36
C ASN A 109 -22.36 -7.56 -9.86
N PRO A 110 -23.65 -7.89 -9.66
CA PRO A 110 -24.21 -9.18 -10.05
C PRO A 110 -24.33 -9.39 -11.57
N ALA A 111 -23.90 -8.42 -12.38
CA ALA A 111 -23.99 -8.43 -13.84
C ALA A 111 -22.62 -8.50 -14.55
N ALA A 112 -21.52 -8.68 -13.80
CA ALA A 112 -20.17 -8.88 -14.34
C ALA A 112 -19.83 -10.37 -14.54
#